data_AF-A0A9E6RZI1-F1
#
_entry.id   AF-A0A9E6RZI1-F1
#
_cell.length_a   1.000
_cell.length_b   1.000
_cell.length_c   1.000
_cell.angle_alpha   90.00
_cell.angle_beta   90.00
_cell.angle_gamma   90.00
#
_symmetry.space_group_name_H-M   'P 1'
#
loop_
_entity.id
_entity.type
_entity.pdbx_description
1 polymer ?
#
loop_
_entity_poly.entity_id
_entity_poly.type
_entity_poly.pdbx_seq_one_letter_code
_entity_poly.pdbx_strand_id
1 'polypeptide(L)' 'MKRYIPFLFIGSVLFTACGDKVFPGAVGQASFQFRNSINDALIGAFPSWRPKTNPYERTEKQLEKEQQRR' A
#
# COMPACT_ATOMS: atom_id res chain seq x y z
N MET A 1 -2.51 24.35 -21.37
CA MET A 1 -2.40 22.90 -21.04
C MET A 1 -1.17 22.55 -20.19
N LYS A 2 0.05 23.00 -20.54
CA LYS A 2 1.29 22.67 -19.77
C LYS A 2 1.31 23.11 -18.30
N ARG A 3 0.58 24.18 -17.94
CA ARG A 3 0.54 24.72 -16.57
C ARG A 3 -0.23 23.86 -15.56
N TYR A 4 -1.09 22.95 -16.02
CA TYR A 4 -1.87 22.05 -15.16
C TYR A 4 -1.20 20.68 -14.96
N ILE A 5 -0.19 20.34 -15.76
CA ILE A 5 0.58 19.10 -15.62
C ILE A 5 1.12 18.89 -14.20
N PRO A 6 1.74 19.88 -13.52
CA PRO A 6 2.19 19.69 -12.14
C PRO A 6 1.02 19.42 -11.18
N PHE A 7 -0.13 20.06 -11.37
CA PHE A 7 -1.30 19.84 -10.53
C PHE A 7 -1.91 18.45 -10.73
N LEU A 8 -1.98 17.95 -11.98
CA LEU A 8 -2.43 16.60 -12.27
C LEU A 8 -1.49 15.55 -11.67
N PHE A 9 -0.18 15.80 -11.72
CA PHE A 9 0.82 14.94 -11.11
C PHE A 9 0.65 14.89 -9.58
N ILE A 10 0.55 16.05 -8.93
CA ILE A 10 0.31 16.14 -7.49
C ILE A 10 -1.02 15.47 -7.11
N GLY A 11 -2.08 15.70 -7.88
CA GLY A 11 -3.37 15.05 -7.68
C GLY A 11 -3.28 13.53 -7.77
N SER A 12 -2.53 13.00 -8.74
CA SER A 12 -2.29 11.55 -8.88
C SER A 12 -1.51 10.97 -7.71
N VAL A 13 -0.49 11.68 -7.21
CA VAL A 13 0.28 11.25 -6.03
C VAL A 13 -0.61 11.25 -4.78
N LEU A 14 -1.40 12.30 -4.58
CA LEU A 14 -2.34 12.38 -3.44
C LEU A 14 -3.43 11.32 -3.52
N PHE A 15 -3.96 11.05 -4.72
CA PHE A 15 -4.93 9.97 -4.95
C PHE A 15 -4.32 8.60 -4.66
N THR A 16 -3.06 8.37 -5.06
CA THR A 16 -2.37 7.11 -4.75
C THR A 16 -2.01 7.02 -3.26
N ALA A 17 -1.72 8.13 -2.57
CA ALA A 17 -1.29 8.14 -1.16
C ALA A 17 -2.45 8.13 -0.14
N CYS A 18 -3.61 8.70 -0.48
CA CYS A 18 -4.77 8.80 0.42
C CYS A 18 -6.07 8.23 -0.16
N GLY A 19 -6.08 7.75 -1.41
CA GLY A 19 -7.32 7.36 -2.10
C GLY A 19 -8.09 6.23 -1.41
N ASP A 20 -7.42 5.23 -0.82
CA ASP A 20 -8.12 4.15 -0.10
C ASP A 20 -8.74 4.57 1.23
N LYS A 21 -8.21 5.63 1.87
CA LYS A 21 -8.73 6.19 3.11
C LYS A 21 -9.89 7.17 2.88
N VAL A 22 -9.92 7.82 1.72
CA VAL A 22 -10.91 8.87 1.39
C VAL A 22 -12.05 8.33 0.55
N PHE A 23 -11.80 7.38 -0.36
CA PHE A 23 -12.81 6.85 -1.27
C PHE A 23 -13.19 5.41 -0.89
N PRO A 24 -14.39 5.19 -0.31
CA PRO A 24 -14.89 3.85 -0.04
C PRO A 24 -15.31 3.13 -1.34
N GLY A 25 -15.21 1.80 -1.36
CA GLY A 25 -15.68 0.95 -2.46
C GLY A 25 -14.63 0.69 -3.55
N ALA A 26 -15.08 0.51 -4.80
CA ALA A 26 -14.25 0.07 -5.92
C ALA A 26 -13.06 1.01 -6.23
N VAL A 27 -13.22 2.31 -5.96
CA VAL A 27 -12.18 3.33 -6.20
C VAL A 27 -11.03 3.19 -5.19
N GLY A 28 -11.34 2.95 -3.92
CA GLY A 28 -10.32 2.66 -2.90
C GLY A 28 -9.60 1.34 -3.17
N GLN A 29 -10.33 0.34 -3.67
CA GLN A 29 -9.76 -0.96 -4.04
C GLN A 29 -8.79 -0.85 -5.24
N ALA A 30 -9.09 -0.02 -6.24
CA ALA A 30 -8.18 0.26 -7.34
C ALA A 30 -6.89 0.93 -6.86
N SER A 31 -6.98 1.89 -5.94
CA SER A 31 -5.79 2.52 -5.33
C SER A 31 -4.95 1.53 -4.53
N PHE A 32 -5.60 0.60 -3.81
CA PHE A 32 -4.91 -0.46 -3.08
C PHE A 32 -4.20 -1.45 -4.03
N GLN A 33 -4.87 -1.89 -5.08
CA GLN A 33 -4.27 -2.77 -6.09
C GLN A 33 -3.09 -2.10 -6.80
N PHE A 34 -3.22 -0.82 -7.14
CA PHE A 34 -2.13 -0.06 -7.77
C PHE A 34 -0.89 0.03 -6.87
N ARG A 35 -1.06 0.27 -5.56
CA ARG A 35 0.04 0.22 -4.59
C ARG A 35 0.71 -1.15 -4.54
N ASN A 36 -0.07 -2.23 -4.54
CA ASN A 36 0.49 -3.59 -4.53
C ASN A 36 1.26 -3.90 -5.81
N SER A 37 0.73 -3.54 -6.99
CA SER A 37 1.45 -3.75 -8.25
C SER A 37 2.77 -2.98 -8.31
N ILE A 38 2.81 -1.75 -7.78
CA ILE A 38 4.05 -0.99 -7.65
C ILE A 38 5.01 -1.68 -6.68
N ASN A 39 4.50 -2.12 -5.54
CA ASN A 39 5.30 -2.81 -4.52
C ASN A 39 5.92 -4.10 -5.08
N ASP A 40 5.14 -4.92 -5.78
CA ASP A 40 5.61 -6.17 -6.38
C ASP A 40 6.63 -5.91 -7.50
N ALA A 41 6.43 -4.87 -8.31
CA ALA A 41 7.40 -4.44 -9.31
C ALA A 41 8.72 -3.98 -8.66
N LEU A 42 8.66 -3.25 -7.54
CA LEU A 42 9.85 -2.80 -6.81
C LEU A 42 10.57 -3.95 -6.10
N ILE A 43 9.83 -4.88 -5.49
CA ILE A 43 10.42 -6.11 -4.90
C ILE A 43 11.12 -6.93 -5.99
N GLY A 44 10.51 -7.07 -7.16
CA GLY A 44 11.11 -7.76 -8.31
C GLY A 44 12.36 -7.06 -8.86
N ALA A 45 12.39 -5.73 -8.86
CA ALA A 45 13.54 -4.94 -9.28
C ALA A 45 14.69 -4.96 -8.25
N PHE A 46 14.38 -5.12 -6.96
CA PHE A 46 15.35 -5.10 -5.86
C PHE A 46 15.20 -6.34 -4.95
N PRO A 47 15.49 -7.55 -5.45
CA PRO A 47 15.23 -8.80 -4.72
C PRO A 47 16.10 -8.98 -3.47
N SER A 48 17.20 -8.24 -3.35
CA SER A 48 18.07 -8.25 -2.16
C SER A 48 17.57 -7.35 -1.04
N TRP A 49 16.61 -6.46 -1.31
CA TRP A 49 16.06 -5.57 -0.29
C TRP A 49 15.12 -6.36 0.62
N ARG A 50 15.51 -6.50 1.89
CA ARG A 50 14.66 -7.07 2.95
C ARG A 50 14.22 -5.96 3.90
N PRO A 51 12.94 -5.92 4.29
CA PRO A 51 12.48 -4.96 5.28
C PRO A 51 13.25 -5.16 6.60
N LYS A 52 13.67 -4.06 7.23
CA LYS A 52 14.39 -4.09 8.51
C LYS A 52 13.52 -4.64 9.66
N THR A 53 12.20 -4.55 9.52
CA THR A 53 11.20 -4.95 10.51
C THR A 53 10.40 -6.15 10.01
N ASN A 54 10.05 -7.09 10.90
CA ASN A 54 9.19 -8.23 10.56
C ASN A 54 7.75 -7.75 10.28
N PRO A 55 7.26 -7.81 9.03
CA PRO A 55 5.92 -7.31 8.69
C PRO A 55 4.79 -8.16 9.28
N TYR A 56 5.06 -9.43 9.60
CA TYR A 56 4.06 -10.37 10.11
C TYR A 56 3.97 -10.39 11.63
N GLU A 57 4.82 -9.65 12.34
CA GLU A 57 4.85 -9.62 13.81
C GLU A 57 3.47 -9.28 14.41
N ARG A 58 2.71 -8.39 13.75
CA ARG A 58 1.35 -8.05 14.18
C ARG A 58 0.39 -9.24 14.08
N THR A 59 0.48 -10.01 13.01
CA THR A 59 -0.36 -11.17 12.74
C THR A 59 0.03 -12.33 13.66
N GLU A 60 1.32 -12.57 13.84
CA GLU A 60 1.85 -13.57 14.79
C GLU A 60 1.34 -13.32 16.21
N LYS A 61 1.39 -12.06 16.68
CA LYS A 61 0.83 -11.66 17.98
C LYS A 61 -0.68 -11.85 18.10
N GLN A 62 -1.43 -11.77 16.99
CA GLN A 62 -2.87 -12.01 16.99
C GLN A 62 -3.18 -13.50 17.01
N LEU A 63 -2.45 -14.32 16.24
CA LEU A 63 -2.55 -15.78 16.29
C LEU A 63 -2.22 -16.32 17.68
N GLU A 64 -1.16 -15.82 18.32
CA GLU A 64 -0.76 -16.25 19.66
C GLU A 64 -1.87 -15.97 20.68
N LYS A 65 -2.50 -14.79 20.61
CA LYS A 65 -3.65 -14.44 21.47
C LYS A 65 -4.87 -15.32 21.21
N GLU A 66 -5.11 -15.70 19.97
CA GLU A 66 -6.23 -16.58 19.61
C GLU A 66 -5.99 -18.02 20.05
N GLN A 67 -4.75 -18.51 19.92
CA GLN A 67 -4.31 -19.82 20.40
C GLN A 67 -4.36 -19.93 21.93
N GLN A 68 -3.94 -18.89 22.65
CA GLN A 68 -4.02 -18.83 24.13
C GLN A 68 -5.46 -18.75 24.66
N ARG A 69 -6.42 -18.33 23.84
CA ARG A 69 -7.84 -18.23 24.21
C ARG A 69 -8.61 -19.55 24.00
N ARG A 70 -8.05 -20.50 23.25
CA ARG A 70 -8.57 -21.85 23.07
C ARG A 70 -8.01 -22.79 24.13
#